data_AF-A0A179UBK8-F1
#
_entry.id   AF-A0A179UBK8-F1
#
_cell.length_a   1.000
_cell.length_b   1.000
_cell.length_c   1.000
_cell.angle_alpha   90.00
_cell.angle_beta   90.00
_cell.angle_gamma   90.00
#
_symmetry.space_group_name_H-M   'P 1'
#
loop_
_entity.id
_entity.type
_entity.pdbx_description
1 polymer ?
#
loop_
_entity_poly.entity_id
_entity_poly.type
_entity_poly.pdbx_seq_one_letter_code
_entity_poly.pdbx_strand_id
1 'polypeptide(L)'
;MPGVFANLTTGVRNNATSFEIRTGYLGHCMKQNSGLWICARDIEPLANVIRDQKASNIDPLNLVYMSKTFKDQVIFSGLIFASIPCLFICFLLLSSFPNWHADVNSEESDVEIKPFPSRVVSRVATGFVALASLLTFVSVFWQHISSSASVTMHEELYYGVVNSSTGVVAMVFGWGGVLTSFLVVIGLILMILSISILQKLSDD
;
A
#
# COMPACT_ATOMS: atom_id res chain seq x y z
N MET A 1 3.09 0.96 -3.69
CA MET A 1 4.35 1.52 -3.15
C MET A 1 4.64 2.86 -3.82
N PRO A 2 4.18 3.98 -3.25
CA PRO A 2 4.47 5.31 -3.78
C PRO A 2 5.99 5.42 -3.92
N GLY A 3 6.40 5.23 -5.16
CA GLY A 3 7.74 5.41 -5.63
C GLY A 3 7.69 6.80 -6.20
N VAL A 4 8.41 7.73 -5.59
CA VAL A 4 8.77 8.94 -6.31
C VAL A 4 9.84 8.49 -7.29
N PHE A 5 9.47 8.36 -8.55
CA PHE A 5 10.41 8.21 -9.63
C PHE A 5 10.74 9.63 -10.07
N ALA A 6 11.92 10.15 -9.74
CA ALA A 6 12.43 11.31 -10.45
C ALA A 6 13.33 10.77 -11.56
N ASN A 7 12.82 10.74 -12.79
CA ASN A 7 13.62 10.44 -13.97
C ASN A 7 14.34 11.73 -14.40
N LEU A 8 15.52 11.97 -13.84
CA LEU A 8 16.29 13.20 -14.07
C LEU A 8 17.14 13.12 -15.34
N THR A 9 16.55 12.62 -16.42
CA THR A 9 17.32 12.35 -17.64
C THR A 9 17.49 13.54 -18.58
N THR A 10 16.76 14.65 -18.48
CA THR A 10 16.80 15.62 -19.59
C THR A 10 16.58 17.06 -19.17
N GLY A 11 17.69 17.79 -18.95
CA GLY A 11 17.63 19.24 -19.10
C GLY A 11 18.96 20.00 -19.12
N VAL A 12 20.12 19.33 -19.09
CA VAL A 12 21.39 20.02 -19.40
C VAL A 12 22.16 19.23 -20.45
N ARG A 13 22.11 19.75 -21.69
CA ARG A 13 23.09 19.55 -22.78
C ARG A 13 23.61 18.11 -22.99
N ASN A 14 23.08 17.42 -24.01
CA ASN A 14 23.74 16.51 -24.98
C ASN A 14 24.98 15.66 -24.60
N ASN A 15 25.25 15.40 -23.32
CA ASN A 15 26.29 14.50 -22.80
C ASN A 15 26.14 14.23 -21.28
N ALA A 16 24.98 14.55 -20.69
CA ALA A 16 24.77 14.40 -19.25
C ALA A 16 24.37 12.96 -18.89
N THR A 17 25.14 12.42 -17.95
CA THR A 17 24.92 11.17 -17.24
C THR A 17 23.52 11.09 -16.66
N SER A 18 22.71 10.10 -17.07
CA SER A 18 21.35 9.90 -16.57
C SER A 18 21.37 9.59 -15.07
N PHE A 19 21.05 10.57 -14.24
CA PHE A 19 20.87 10.36 -12.81
C PHE A 19 19.42 9.94 -12.55
N GLU A 20 19.18 8.86 -11.83
CA GLU A 20 17.83 8.40 -11.49
C GLU A 20 17.80 8.01 -10.02
N ILE A 21 16.86 8.59 -9.26
CA ILE A 21 16.61 8.23 -7.86
C ILE A 21 15.18 7.75 -7.73
N ARG A 22 15.01 6.62 -7.06
CA ARG A 22 13.73 6.05 -6.65
C ARG A 22 13.64 6.05 -5.14
N THR A 23 12.60 6.67 -4.60
CA THR A 23 12.35 6.71 -3.17
C THR A 23 11.13 5.86 -2.84
N GLY A 24 11.28 4.94 -1.89
CA GLY A 24 10.18 4.15 -1.36
C GLY A 24 10.06 4.28 0.16
N TYR A 25 9.10 3.54 0.71
CA TYR A 25 8.86 3.47 2.15
C TYR A 25 10.10 3.08 2.96
N LEU A 26 10.84 2.09 2.48
CA LEU A 26 11.92 1.46 3.22
C LEU A 26 13.32 2.02 2.89
N GLY A 27 13.43 2.93 1.94
CA GLY A 27 14.72 3.51 1.56
C GLY A 27 14.72 4.18 0.19
N HIS A 28 15.93 4.50 -0.27
CA HIS A 28 16.23 5.15 -1.53
C HIS A 28 17.13 4.27 -2.37
N CYS A 29 16.95 4.31 -3.68
CA CYS A 29 17.82 3.63 -4.64
C CYS A 29 18.22 4.63 -5.72
N MET A 30 19.52 4.72 -6.01
CA MET A 30 20.03 5.51 -7.13
C MET A 30 20.64 4.60 -8.19
N LYS A 31 20.53 5.03 -9.44
CA LYS A 31 21.19 4.40 -10.58
C LYS A 31 22.50 5.14 -10.87
N GLN A 32 23.61 4.41 -10.86
CA GLN A 32 24.92 4.94 -11.24
C GLN A 32 25.12 4.84 -12.77
N ASN A 33 26.07 5.59 -13.32
CA ASN A 33 26.42 5.59 -14.75
C ASN A 33 26.77 4.20 -15.31
N SER A 34 27.23 3.29 -14.46
CA SER A 34 27.51 1.89 -14.78
C SER A 34 26.25 1.02 -14.94
N GLY A 35 25.06 1.58 -14.73
CA GLY A 35 23.79 0.85 -14.71
C GLY A 35 23.51 0.11 -13.40
N LEU A 36 24.45 0.14 -12.44
CA LEU A 36 24.30 -0.47 -11.12
C LEU A 36 23.34 0.35 -10.24
N TRP A 37 22.44 -0.35 -9.55
CA TRP A 37 21.56 0.23 -8.54
C TRP A 37 22.17 0.11 -7.15
N ILE A 38 22.28 1.24 -6.45
CA ILE A 38 22.75 1.29 -5.07
C ILE A 38 21.59 1.75 -4.21
N CYS A 39 21.21 0.93 -3.23
CA CYS A 39 20.09 1.20 -2.34
C CYS A 39 20.56 1.37 -0.89
N ALA A 40 20.02 2.36 -0.20
CA ALA A 40 20.28 2.61 1.22
C ALA A 40 18.97 3.04 1.92
N ARG A 41 18.82 2.66 3.18
CA ARG A 41 17.68 3.09 4.00
C ARG A 41 17.79 4.57 4.34
N ASP A 42 19.00 5.01 4.67
CA ASP A 42 19.36 6.39 4.98
C ASP A 42 20.10 7.02 3.80
N ILE A 43 20.06 8.35 3.74
CA ILE A 43 20.64 9.12 2.64
C ILE A 43 22.12 9.45 2.86
N GLU A 44 22.60 9.53 4.10
CA GLU A 44 24.01 9.74 4.43
C GLU A 44 24.99 8.80 3.69
N PRO A 45 24.78 7.46 3.66
CA PRO A 45 25.63 6.55 2.91
C PRO A 45 25.63 6.86 1.41
N LEU A 46 24.48 7.25 0.86
CA LEU A 46 24.30 7.55 -0.55
C LEU A 46 24.99 8.86 -0.95
N ALA A 47 24.84 9.89 -0.11
CA ALA A 47 25.54 11.16 -0.26
C ALA A 47 27.07 10.99 -0.16
N ASN A 48 27.55 10.09 0.70
CA ASN A 48 28.97 9.76 0.79
C ASN A 48 29.50 9.10 -0.48
N VAL A 49 28.75 8.19 -1.11
CA VAL A 49 29.15 7.59 -2.41
C VAL A 49 29.25 8.65 -3.50
N ILE A 50 28.32 9.61 -3.54
CA ILE A 50 28.34 10.72 -4.51
C ILE A 50 29.54 11.64 -4.25
N ARG A 51 29.85 11.94 -2.98
CA ARG A 51 31.00 12.76 -2.59
C ARG A 51 32.33 12.09 -2.93
N ASP A 52 32.42 10.78 -2.71
CA ASP A 52 33.64 9.98 -2.93
C ASP A 52 33.96 9.82 -4.43
N GLN A 53 32.93 9.85 -5.28
CA GLN A 53 33.09 9.80 -6.74
C GLN A 53 33.76 11.05 -7.35
N LYS A 54 34.10 12.08 -6.54
CA LYS A 54 34.90 13.28 -6.90
C LYS A 54 34.51 13.99 -8.20
N ALA A 55 33.32 13.74 -8.73
CA ALA A 55 32.72 14.46 -9.84
C ALA A 55 31.70 15.43 -9.25
N SER A 56 32.08 16.70 -9.17
CA SER A 56 31.30 17.79 -8.57
C SER A 56 29.95 18.09 -9.26
N ASN A 57 29.57 17.32 -10.28
CA ASN A 57 28.36 17.50 -11.10
C ASN A 57 27.41 16.28 -11.09
N ILE A 58 27.60 15.31 -10.18
CA ILE A 58 26.70 14.13 -10.13
C ILE A 58 25.28 14.53 -9.67
N ASP A 59 25.15 15.53 -8.79
CA ASP A 59 23.85 16.05 -8.32
C ASP A 59 23.82 17.60 -8.31
N PRO A 60 23.68 18.25 -9.47
CA PRO A 60 23.70 19.71 -9.59
C PRO A 60 22.44 20.39 -9.02
N LEU A 61 21.35 19.64 -8.82
CA LEU A 61 20.04 20.14 -8.37
C LEU A 61 19.69 19.69 -6.94
N ASN A 62 20.63 19.05 -6.23
CA ASN A 62 20.43 18.53 -4.87
C ASN A 62 19.20 17.61 -4.72
N LEU A 63 19.03 16.74 -5.70
CA LEU A 63 17.92 15.83 -5.87
C LEU A 63 17.91 14.77 -4.77
N VAL A 64 19.09 14.41 -4.26
CA VAL A 64 19.25 13.50 -3.12
C VAL A 64 18.58 14.08 -1.87
N TYR A 65 18.86 15.34 -1.54
CA TYR A 65 18.26 16.01 -0.38
C TYR A 65 16.76 16.22 -0.57
N MET A 66 16.31 16.57 -1.77
CA MET A 66 14.89 16.67 -2.08
C MET A 66 14.16 15.35 -1.84
N SER A 67 14.78 14.23 -2.24
CA SER A 67 14.25 12.89 -1.98
C SER A 67 14.18 12.55 -0.48
N LYS A 68 15.15 13.05 0.33
CA LYS A 68 15.16 12.92 1.81
C LYS A 68 13.95 13.63 2.40
N THR A 69 13.81 14.91 2.07
CA THR A 69 12.75 15.77 2.61
C THR A 69 11.38 15.22 2.23
N PHE A 70 11.21 14.73 0.99
CA PHE A 70 9.98 14.06 0.60
C PHE A 70 9.71 12.83 1.48
N LYS A 71 10.65 11.89 1.61
CA LYS A 71 10.45 10.71 2.45
C LYS A 71 10.08 11.07 3.89
N ASP A 72 10.81 11.98 4.50
CA ASP A 72 10.69 12.27 5.93
C ASP A 72 9.41 13.05 6.26
N GLN A 73 8.94 13.93 5.35
CA GLN A 73 7.79 14.80 5.59
C GLN A 73 6.47 14.28 4.99
N VAL A 74 6.54 13.56 3.88
CA VAL A 74 5.35 13.17 3.11
C VAL A 74 4.91 11.73 3.40
N ILE A 75 5.86 10.83 3.60
CA ILE A 75 5.60 9.40 3.61
C ILE A 75 5.18 8.93 5.01
N PHE A 76 3.88 9.00 5.31
CA PHE A 76 3.32 8.37 6.50
C PHE A 76 2.99 6.89 6.25
N SER A 77 3.71 6.00 6.92
CA SER A 77 3.51 4.54 6.77
C SER A 77 2.59 3.93 7.84
N GLY A 78 2.34 4.67 8.92
CA GLY A 78 1.71 4.13 10.13
C GLY A 78 0.32 3.54 9.88
N LEU A 79 -0.50 4.18 9.03
CA LEU A 79 -1.86 3.70 8.74
C LEU A 79 -1.87 2.37 7.97
N ILE A 80 -0.96 2.17 7.01
CA ILE A 80 -0.83 0.87 6.30
C ILE A 80 -0.36 -0.21 7.27
N PHE A 81 0.65 0.09 8.09
CA PHE A 81 1.13 -0.90 9.06
C PHE A 81 0.08 -1.22 10.13
N ALA A 82 -0.80 -0.27 10.46
CA ALA A 82 -1.92 -0.50 11.38
C ALA A 82 -3.05 -1.34 10.76
N SER A 83 -3.26 -1.29 9.44
CA SER A 83 -4.33 -2.08 8.80
C SER A 83 -3.99 -3.55 8.65
N ILE A 84 -2.70 -3.90 8.52
CA ILE A 84 -2.21 -5.29 8.40
C ILE A 84 -2.69 -6.19 9.56
N PRO A 85 -2.47 -5.85 10.85
CA PRO A 85 -2.94 -6.70 11.95
C PRO A 85 -4.47 -6.78 12.01
N CYS A 86 -5.20 -5.71 11.68
CA CYS A 86 -6.66 -5.74 11.61
C CYS A 86 -7.17 -6.74 10.55
N LEU A 87 -6.55 -6.76 9.36
CA LEU A 87 -6.88 -7.74 8.31
C LEU A 87 -6.48 -9.15 8.72
N PHE A 88 -5.32 -9.32 9.37
CA PHE A 88 -4.85 -10.62 9.83
C PHE A 88 -5.80 -11.22 10.87
N ILE A 89 -6.24 -10.44 11.86
CA ILE A 89 -7.24 -10.86 12.85
C ILE A 89 -8.56 -11.22 12.17
N CYS A 90 -9.03 -10.41 11.21
CA CYS A 90 -10.24 -10.73 10.44
C CYS A 90 -10.09 -12.06 9.69
N PHE A 91 -8.94 -12.31 9.08
CA PHE A 91 -8.66 -13.56 8.38
C PHE A 91 -8.66 -14.76 9.33
N LEU A 92 -8.08 -14.65 10.53
CA LEU A 92 -8.12 -15.70 11.55
C LEU A 92 -9.54 -15.99 12.04
N LEU A 93 -10.33 -14.95 12.27
CA LEU A 93 -11.73 -15.08 12.68
C LEU A 93 -12.56 -15.77 11.59
N LEU A 94 -12.36 -15.41 10.32
CA LEU A 94 -13.05 -16.04 9.20
C LEU A 94 -12.55 -17.47 8.94
N SER A 95 -11.25 -17.72 9.06
CA SER A 95 -10.64 -19.05 8.86
C SER A 95 -11.05 -20.05 9.94
N SER A 96 -11.53 -19.60 11.09
CA SER A 96 -12.07 -20.48 12.13
C SER A 96 -13.43 -21.09 11.76
N PHE A 97 -14.01 -20.66 10.62
CA PHE A 97 -15.18 -21.25 9.98
C PHE A 97 -14.75 -21.78 8.59
N PRO A 98 -15.17 -22.97 8.13
CA PRO A 98 -16.31 -23.76 8.58
C PRO A 98 -15.86 -25.01 9.34
N ASN A 99 -15.94 -25.01 10.67
CA ASN A 99 -15.78 -26.27 11.41
C ASN A 99 -17.10 -27.06 11.30
N TRP A 100 -17.08 -28.10 10.47
CA TRP A 100 -18.17 -29.05 10.32
C TRP A 100 -18.42 -29.74 11.67
N HIS A 101 -19.62 -29.57 12.23
CA HIS A 101 -20.04 -30.33 13.40
C HIS A 101 -21.09 -31.32 12.92
N ALA A 102 -20.72 -32.60 12.86
CA ALA A 102 -21.69 -33.67 12.77
C ALA A 102 -22.27 -33.85 14.17
N ASP A 103 -23.49 -33.36 14.39
CA ASP A 103 -24.22 -33.64 15.62
C ASP A 103 -25.10 -34.88 15.38
N VAL A 104 -24.90 -35.93 16.19
CA VAL A 104 -25.64 -37.18 16.04
C VAL A 104 -26.96 -37.02 16.79
N ASN A 105 -28.05 -36.82 16.03
CA ASN A 105 -29.39 -36.89 16.61
C ASN A 105 -29.72 -38.33 17.02
N SER A 106 -30.56 -38.49 18.04
CA SER A 106 -31.02 -39.79 18.56
C SER A 106 -31.90 -40.60 17.59
N GLU A 107 -32.26 -40.02 16.45
CA GLU A 107 -32.83 -40.73 15.30
C GLU A 107 -31.77 -40.76 14.20
N GLU A 108 -31.42 -41.97 13.79
CA GLU A 108 -30.41 -42.39 12.82
C GLU A 108 -30.53 -41.68 11.45
N SER A 109 -30.22 -40.39 11.41
CA SER A 109 -30.17 -39.56 10.22
C SER A 109 -29.15 -38.46 10.47
N ASP A 110 -28.00 -38.54 9.79
CA ASP A 110 -26.99 -37.47 9.78
C ASP A 110 -27.63 -36.18 9.23
N VAL A 111 -27.99 -35.26 10.12
CA VAL A 111 -28.44 -33.93 9.71
C VAL A 111 -27.21 -33.05 9.55
N GLU A 112 -26.92 -32.73 8.30
CA GLU A 112 -25.80 -31.89 7.89
C GLU A 112 -26.09 -30.41 8.23
N ILE A 113 -25.82 -29.99 9.47
CA ILE A 113 -26.06 -28.61 9.90
C ILE A 113 -24.91 -27.73 9.40
N LYS A 114 -25.19 -26.89 8.41
CA LYS A 114 -24.25 -25.86 7.93
C LYS A 114 -23.98 -24.86 9.07
N PRO A 115 -22.75 -24.76 9.61
CA PRO A 115 -22.47 -23.87 10.72
C PRO A 115 -22.51 -22.42 10.24
N PHE A 116 -23.58 -21.70 10.57
CA PHE A 116 -23.62 -20.26 10.39
C PHE A 116 -22.59 -19.61 11.34
N PRO A 117 -21.79 -18.63 10.88
CA PRO A 117 -20.88 -17.93 11.76
C PRO A 117 -21.68 -17.27 12.88
N SER A 118 -21.19 -17.36 14.12
CA SER A 118 -21.90 -16.77 15.25
C SER A 118 -22.06 -15.26 15.01
N ARG A 119 -23.25 -14.72 15.33
CA ARG A 119 -23.60 -13.30 15.05
C ARG A 119 -22.56 -12.33 15.61
N VAL A 120 -21.97 -12.66 16.76
CA VAL A 120 -20.92 -11.85 17.41
C VAL A 120 -19.64 -11.86 16.58
N VAL A 121 -19.16 -13.04 16.17
CA VAL A 121 -17.92 -13.14 15.40
C VAL A 121 -18.07 -12.49 14.03
N SER A 122 -19.21 -12.67 13.36
CA SER A 122 -19.48 -12.02 12.06
C SER A 122 -19.53 -10.49 12.15
N ARG A 123 -20.11 -9.93 13.22
CA ARG A 123 -20.12 -8.47 13.46
C ARG A 123 -18.72 -7.93 13.78
N VAL A 124 -17.97 -8.63 14.63
CA VAL A 124 -16.60 -8.25 15.01
C VAL A 124 -15.67 -8.32 13.78
N ALA A 125 -15.75 -9.40 12.99
CA ALA A 125 -14.98 -9.55 11.76
C ALA A 125 -15.30 -8.43 10.76
N THR A 126 -16.58 -8.11 10.56
CA THR A 126 -17.02 -6.99 9.71
C THR A 126 -16.47 -5.65 10.21
N GLY A 127 -16.47 -5.41 11.52
CA GLY A 127 -15.90 -4.20 12.12
C GLY A 127 -14.40 -4.05 11.87
N PHE A 128 -13.63 -5.12 12.06
CA PHE A 128 -12.18 -5.11 11.81
C PHE A 128 -11.84 -4.89 10.34
N VAL A 129 -12.54 -5.55 9.40
CA VAL A 129 -12.27 -5.35 7.97
C VAL A 129 -12.71 -3.97 7.49
N ALA A 130 -13.81 -3.42 8.03
CA ALA A 130 -14.25 -2.07 7.70
C ALA A 130 -13.28 -1.01 8.22
N LEU A 131 -12.76 -1.18 9.44
CA LEU A 131 -11.70 -0.32 9.96
C LEU A 131 -10.44 -0.42 9.09
N ALA A 132 -10.01 -1.64 8.74
CA ALA A 132 -8.85 -1.84 7.89
C ALA A 132 -9.03 -1.26 6.48
N SER A 133 -10.21 -1.39 5.87
CA SER A 133 -10.50 -0.82 4.55
C SER A 133 -10.45 0.71 4.58
N LEU A 134 -10.94 1.35 5.65
CA LEU A 134 -10.83 2.80 5.82
C LEU A 134 -9.38 3.24 6.01
N LEU A 135 -8.62 2.55 6.86
CA LEU A 135 -7.20 2.87 7.09
C LEU A 135 -6.37 2.72 5.81
N THR A 136 -6.57 1.64 5.05
CA THR A 136 -5.89 1.43 3.75
C THR A 136 -6.32 2.48 2.73
N PHE A 137 -7.61 2.83 2.66
CA PHE A 137 -8.11 3.88 1.77
C PHE A 137 -7.45 5.23 2.06
N VAL A 138 -7.51 5.70 3.30
CA VAL A 138 -6.89 6.97 3.71
C VAL A 138 -5.39 6.96 3.40
N SER A 139 -4.72 5.83 3.64
CA SER A 139 -3.30 5.68 3.34
C SER A 139 -3.00 5.84 1.85
N VAL A 140 -3.65 5.05 0.99
CA VAL A 140 -3.39 5.04 -0.46
C VAL A 140 -3.80 6.37 -1.07
N PHE A 141 -4.90 6.96 -0.61
CA PHE A 141 -5.35 8.27 -1.05
C PHE A 141 -4.33 9.36 -0.71
N TRP A 142 -3.85 9.39 0.54
CA TRP A 142 -2.81 10.33 0.96
C TRP A 142 -1.53 10.20 0.11
N GLN A 143 -1.08 8.96 -0.13
CA GLN A 143 0.09 8.69 -0.95
C GLN A 143 -0.08 9.13 -2.39
N HIS A 144 -1.27 8.92 -2.95
CA HIS A 144 -1.58 9.35 -4.31
C HIS A 144 -1.51 10.87 -4.43
N ILE A 145 -2.22 11.59 -3.57
CA ILE A 145 -2.27 13.06 -3.58
C ILE A 145 -0.87 13.64 -3.39
N SER A 146 -0.12 13.14 -2.42
CA SER A 146 1.18 13.71 -2.12
C SER A 146 2.24 13.40 -3.17
N SER A 147 2.20 12.19 -3.74
CA SER A 147 3.05 11.85 -4.89
C SER A 147 2.73 12.71 -6.11
N SER A 148 1.46 12.95 -6.41
CA SER A 148 1.05 13.81 -7.54
C SER A 148 1.46 15.26 -7.31
N ALA A 149 1.25 15.80 -6.11
CA ALA A 149 1.66 17.16 -5.76
C ALA A 149 3.18 17.35 -5.90
N SER A 150 3.96 16.38 -5.43
CA SER A 150 5.41 16.41 -5.54
C SER A 150 5.90 16.39 -6.99
N VAL A 151 5.29 15.58 -7.85
CA VAL A 151 5.63 15.53 -9.27
C VAL A 151 5.42 16.89 -9.94
N THR A 152 4.25 17.50 -9.73
CA THR A 152 3.94 18.82 -10.29
C THR A 152 4.88 19.90 -9.76
N MET A 153 5.21 19.89 -8.46
CA MET A 153 6.15 20.87 -7.89
C MET A 153 7.55 20.78 -8.52
N HIS A 154 8.04 19.57 -8.80
CA HIS A 154 9.36 19.40 -9.42
C HIS A 154 9.39 19.84 -10.88
N GLU A 155 8.33 19.57 -11.64
CA GLU A 155 8.24 20.01 -13.03
C GLU A 155 8.26 21.55 -13.14
N GLU A 156 7.51 22.24 -12.28
CA GLU A 156 7.43 23.71 -12.24
C GLU A 156 8.73 24.37 -11.75
N LEU A 157 9.32 23.90 -10.65
CA LEU A 157 10.50 24.51 -10.03
C LEU A 157 11.77 24.39 -10.88
N TYR A 158 11.86 23.35 -11.70
CA TYR A 158 13.04 23.08 -12.51
C TYR A 158 12.80 23.32 -14.00
N TYR A 159 11.76 24.09 -14.38
CA TYR A 159 11.45 24.44 -15.76
C TYR A 159 11.40 23.22 -16.71
N GLY A 160 10.91 22.07 -16.23
CA GLY A 160 10.85 20.82 -16.98
C GLY A 160 12.19 20.10 -17.22
N VAL A 161 13.29 20.55 -16.62
CA VAL A 161 14.61 19.86 -16.66
C VAL A 161 14.56 18.54 -15.88
N VAL A 162 13.69 18.48 -14.87
CA VAL A 162 13.46 17.30 -14.03
C VAL A 162 12.14 16.66 -14.45
N ASN A 163 12.20 15.44 -15.00
CA ASN A 163 11.00 14.65 -15.21
C ASN A 163 10.74 13.81 -13.95
N SER A 164 9.52 13.83 -13.43
CA SER A 164 9.16 13.01 -12.29
C SER A 164 7.85 12.28 -12.56
N SER A 165 7.76 11.05 -12.09
CA SER A 165 6.71 10.11 -12.39
C SER A 165 6.34 9.35 -11.12
N THR A 166 5.11 8.86 -11.08
CA THR A 166 4.60 8.08 -9.96
C THR A 166 4.74 6.59 -10.27
N GLY A 167 5.04 5.80 -9.24
CA GLY A 167 5.22 4.36 -9.38
C GLY A 167 3.95 3.59 -9.74
N VAL A 168 3.67 3.41 -11.03
CA VAL A 168 2.44 2.79 -11.54
C VAL A 168 2.15 1.42 -10.93
N VAL A 169 3.11 0.48 -10.97
CA VAL A 169 2.97 -0.89 -10.41
C VAL A 169 2.42 -0.84 -8.99
N ALA A 170 2.99 0.09 -8.26
CA ALA A 170 2.79 0.26 -6.86
C ALA A 170 1.44 0.92 -6.53
N MET A 171 0.96 1.79 -7.41
CA MET A 171 -0.37 2.38 -7.36
C MET A 171 -1.43 1.32 -7.64
N VAL A 172 -1.18 0.45 -8.62
CA VAL A 172 -2.08 -0.68 -8.95
C VAL A 172 -2.22 -1.62 -7.74
N PHE A 173 -1.13 -2.00 -7.07
CA PHE A 173 -1.22 -2.82 -5.85
C PHE A 173 -1.93 -2.11 -4.69
N GLY A 174 -1.73 -0.80 -4.53
CA GLY A 174 -2.39 -0.02 -3.49
C GLY A 174 -3.91 0.05 -3.70
N TRP A 175 -4.34 0.54 -4.86
CA TRP A 175 -5.75 0.64 -5.22
C TRP A 175 -6.43 -0.72 -5.37
N GLY A 176 -5.71 -1.72 -5.89
CA GLY A 176 -6.17 -3.10 -5.92
C GLY A 176 -6.48 -3.62 -4.52
N GLY A 177 -5.57 -3.42 -3.55
CA GLY A 177 -5.81 -3.79 -2.16
C GLY A 177 -7.01 -3.08 -1.53
N VAL A 178 -7.18 -1.78 -1.82
CA VAL A 178 -8.37 -1.02 -1.40
C VAL A 178 -9.64 -1.65 -1.97
N LEU A 179 -9.73 -1.84 -3.28
CA LEU A 179 -10.90 -2.43 -3.93
C LEU A 179 -11.23 -3.82 -3.40
N THR A 180 -10.23 -4.69 -3.25
CA THR A 180 -10.42 -6.02 -2.65
C THR A 180 -10.93 -5.93 -1.22
N SER A 181 -10.39 -5.03 -0.39
CA SER A 181 -10.86 -4.85 1.00
C SER A 181 -12.32 -4.38 1.06
N PHE A 182 -12.73 -3.44 0.19
CA PHE A 182 -14.12 -3.00 0.08
C PHE A 182 -15.04 -4.13 -0.38
N LEU A 183 -14.62 -4.95 -1.35
CA LEU A 183 -15.38 -6.12 -1.78
C LEU A 183 -15.61 -7.12 -0.64
N VAL A 184 -14.61 -7.35 0.22
CA VAL A 184 -14.77 -8.21 1.40
C VAL A 184 -15.78 -7.60 2.39
N VAL A 185 -15.72 -6.29 2.65
CA VAL A 185 -16.71 -5.61 3.51
C VAL A 185 -18.13 -5.78 2.97
N ILE A 186 -18.33 -5.52 1.67
CA ILE A 186 -19.63 -5.68 1.02
C ILE A 186 -20.10 -7.13 1.11
N GLY A 187 -19.22 -8.10 0.83
CA GLY A 187 -19.52 -9.52 0.91
C GLY A 187 -19.99 -9.96 2.30
N LEU A 188 -19.30 -9.50 3.36
CA LEU A 188 -19.70 -9.81 4.75
C LEU A 188 -21.03 -9.15 5.13
N ILE A 189 -21.29 -7.91 4.68
CA ILE A 189 -22.58 -7.23 4.92
C ILE A 189 -23.71 -7.99 4.24
N LEU A 190 -23.55 -8.39 2.98
CA LEU A 190 -24.55 -9.17 2.24
C LEU A 190 -24.80 -10.53 2.91
N MET A 191 -23.75 -11.20 3.38
CA MET A 191 -23.87 -12.44 4.14
C MET A 191 -24.72 -12.25 5.41
N ILE A 192 -24.44 -11.21 6.22
CA ILE A 192 -25.20 -10.91 7.44
C ILE A 192 -26.67 -10.61 7.12
N LEU A 193 -26.93 -9.82 6.07
CA LEU A 193 -28.29 -9.50 5.64
C LEU A 193 -29.06 -10.74 5.19
N SER A 194 -28.43 -11.62 4.40
CA SER A 194 -29.07 -12.85 3.91
C SER A 194 -29.50 -13.78 5.06
N ILE A 195 -28.64 -13.98 6.06
CA ILE A 195 -28.96 -14.79 7.25
C ILE A 195 -30.11 -14.16 8.05
N SER A 196 -30.10 -12.83 8.18
CA SER A 196 -31.16 -12.11 8.92
C SER A 196 -32.52 -12.22 8.24
N ILE A 197 -32.57 -12.26 6.91
CA ILE A 197 -33.80 -12.45 6.13
C ILE A 197 -34.29 -13.90 6.23
N LEU A 198 -33.39 -14.88 6.08
CA LEU A 198 -33.73 -16.31 6.20
C LEU A 198 -34.32 -16.65 7.56
N GLN A 199 -33.76 -16.10 8.65
CA GLN A 199 -34.28 -16.32 9.99
C GLN A 199 -35.70 -15.75 10.16
N LYS A 200 -35.96 -14.57 9.61
CA LYS A 200 -37.31 -13.99 9.65
C LYS A 200 -38.34 -14.82 8.87
N LEU A 201 -37.95 -15.40 7.74
CA LEU A 201 -38.86 -16.23 6.93
C LEU A 201 -39.08 -17.63 7.50
N SER A 202 -38.19 -18.11 8.38
CA SER A 202 -38.32 -19.42 9.03
C SER A 202 -39.08 -19.37 10.36
N ASP A 203 -39.16 -18.20 10.98
CA ASP A 203 -39.90 -17.97 12.24
C ASP A 203 -41.40 -17.65 12.00
N ASP A 204 -41.82 -17.48 10.73
CA ASP A 204 -43.23 -17.37 10.27
C ASP A 204 -43.75 -18.72 9.76
#